data_AF-A0A843V8W2-F1
#
_entry.id   AF-A0A843V8W2-F1
#
_cell.length_a   1.000
_cell.length_b   1.000
_cell.length_c   1.000
_cell.angle_alpha   90.00
_cell.angle_beta   90.00
_cell.angle_gamma   90.00
#
_symmetry.space_group_name_H-M   'P 1'
#
loop_
_entity.id
_entity.type
_entity.pdbx_description
1 polymer ?
#
loop_
_entity_poly.entity_id
_entity_poly.type
_entity_poly.pdbx_seq_one_letter_code
_entity_poly.pdbx_strand_id
1 'polypeptide(L)'
;MDGEGAAGAGGGAGFIAVWLQRHREKYVCATRHRFVLSIREGSVDLSSFRRWLGQDYIFVREFVPFVASVLLKGWKESDSEMDVEVILGGMASLHDELSWFKKEASKWDVQLAAIVPQRANRDYCSFLHGMTDSEVDYTTAIVAFWAIETVYQESFALCLEDGSSTPAELLGTCERWGNAGFGQYCQSLRDIAERCLQNASADVLRKAEEAFTQVLEHEVNFWNMSNHDMVKIS
;
A
#
# COMPACT_ATOMS: atom_id res chain seq x y z
N MET A 1 19.14 15.41 50.97
CA MET A 1 17.82 15.12 51.55
C MET A 1 16.87 16.16 50.99
N ASP A 2 15.97 15.94 50.06
CA ASP A 2 15.48 14.79 49.28
C ASP A 2 14.83 15.50 48.03
N GLY A 3 14.90 15.03 46.79
CA GLY A 3 14.59 13.69 46.32
C GLY A 3 13.13 13.63 45.86
N GLU A 4 12.85 14.06 44.63
CA GLU A 4 11.70 13.65 43.80
C GLU A 4 11.90 14.30 42.41
N GLY A 5 11.92 13.61 41.27
CA GLY A 5 11.43 12.28 40.96
C GLY A 5 10.69 12.33 39.63
N ALA A 6 11.47 12.32 38.54
CA ALA A 6 11.20 11.64 37.27
C ALA A 6 9.75 11.54 36.72
N ALA A 7 9.52 12.17 35.56
CA ALA A 7 8.67 11.58 34.51
C ALA A 7 9.57 11.31 33.29
N GLY A 8 10.14 10.10 33.24
CA GLY A 8 10.87 9.62 32.08
C GLY A 8 9.89 9.36 30.94
N ALA A 9 10.07 10.07 29.82
CA ALA A 9 9.51 9.68 28.54
C ALA A 9 10.13 8.33 28.16
N GLY A 10 9.34 7.26 28.26
CA GLY A 10 9.71 5.92 27.79
C GLY A 10 9.79 5.92 26.27
N GLY A 11 10.96 6.26 25.72
CA GLY A 11 11.29 6.19 24.30
C GLY A 11 11.49 4.76 23.81
N GLY A 12 10.43 3.94 23.88
CA GLY A 12 10.35 2.69 23.14
C GLY A 12 10.08 2.97 21.65
N ALA A 13 10.63 2.15 20.76
CA ALA A 13 10.25 2.22 19.34
C ALA A 13 8.75 1.92 19.19
N GLY A 14 8.04 2.69 18.36
CA GLY A 14 6.62 2.48 18.06
C GLY A 14 6.34 1.10 17.45
N PHE A 15 5.09 0.64 17.52
CA PHE A 15 4.67 -0.68 17.06
C PHE A 15 5.04 -0.91 15.59
N ILE A 16 4.78 0.08 14.73
CA ILE A 16 5.11 0.00 13.31
C ILE A 16 6.62 -0.14 13.10
N ALA A 17 7.44 0.62 13.85
CA ALA A 17 8.90 0.51 13.74
C ALA A 17 9.40 -0.88 14.15
N VAL A 18 8.82 -1.48 15.19
CA VAL A 18 9.12 -2.84 15.62
C VAL A 18 8.73 -3.87 14.54
N TRP A 19 7.55 -3.72 13.92
CA TRP A 19 7.09 -4.62 12.87
C TRP A 19 7.92 -4.50 11.58
N LEU A 20 8.27 -3.28 11.16
CA LEU A 20 9.17 -3.05 10.03
C LEU A 20 10.54 -3.71 10.25
N GLN A 21 11.07 -3.66 11.48
CA GLN A 21 12.32 -4.33 11.81
C GLN A 21 12.17 -5.86 11.86
N ARG A 22 11.06 -6.37 12.42
CA ARG A 22 10.79 -7.81 12.56
C ARG A 22 10.54 -8.48 11.21
N HIS A 23 9.78 -7.82 10.33
CA HIS A 23 9.38 -8.33 9.01
C HIS A 23 10.17 -7.68 7.87
N ARG A 24 11.38 -7.18 8.17
CA ARG A 24 12.21 -6.39 7.25
C ARG A 24 12.40 -7.06 5.89
N GLU A 25 12.63 -8.37 5.87
CA GLU A 25 12.83 -9.10 4.62
C GLU A 25 11.59 -9.06 3.73
N LYS A 26 10.40 -9.34 4.28
CA LYS A 26 9.13 -9.25 3.55
C LYS A 26 8.86 -7.82 3.08
N TYR A 27 9.13 -6.84 3.95
CA TYR A 27 8.95 -5.43 3.62
C TYR A 27 9.82 -5.00 2.44
N VAL A 28 11.12 -5.34 2.48
CA VAL A 28 12.05 -5.07 1.38
C VAL A 28 11.63 -5.78 0.10
N CYS A 29 11.16 -7.02 0.18
CA CYS A 29 10.64 -7.72 -1.00
C CYS A 29 9.42 -7.03 -1.60
N ALA A 30 8.54 -6.46 -0.77
CA ALA A 30 7.34 -5.74 -1.23
C ALA A 30 7.67 -4.36 -1.82
N THR A 31 8.60 -3.60 -1.23
CA THR A 31 8.90 -2.22 -1.67
C THR A 31 10.05 -2.10 -2.67
N ARG A 32 10.91 -3.11 -2.76
CA ARG A 32 12.07 -3.14 -3.68
C ARG A 32 12.00 -4.33 -4.62
N HIS A 33 10.79 -4.69 -5.05
CA HIS A 33 10.60 -5.84 -5.92
C HIS A 33 11.31 -5.68 -7.27
N ARG A 34 11.72 -6.81 -7.88
CA ARG A 34 12.43 -6.81 -9.17
C ARG A 34 11.69 -6.08 -10.29
N PHE A 35 10.36 -6.14 -10.29
CA PHE A 35 9.52 -5.38 -11.21
C PHE A 35 9.74 -3.87 -11.07
N VAL A 36 9.65 -3.35 -9.84
CA VAL A 36 9.87 -1.94 -9.51
C VAL A 36 11.31 -1.51 -9.84
N LEU A 37 12.29 -2.32 -9.45
CA LEU A 37 13.70 -2.05 -9.76
C LEU A 37 13.96 -2.03 -11.27
N SER A 38 13.29 -2.88 -12.06
CA SER A 38 13.41 -2.84 -13.52
C SER A 38 12.86 -1.54 -14.13
N ILE A 39 11.83 -0.93 -13.51
CA ILE A 39 11.33 0.38 -13.91
C ILE A 39 12.39 1.44 -13.61
N ARG A 40 12.91 1.46 -12.38
CA ARG A 40 13.98 2.38 -11.95
C ARG A 40 15.22 2.29 -12.83
N GLU A 41 15.60 1.10 -13.25
CA GLU A 41 16.79 0.84 -14.08
C GLU A 41 16.55 1.04 -15.58
N GLY A 42 15.31 1.31 -16.00
CA GLY A 42 14.95 1.45 -17.41
C GLY A 42 15.00 0.14 -18.20
N SER A 43 15.01 -1.00 -17.51
CA SER A 43 15.09 -2.35 -18.09
C SER A 43 13.74 -3.08 -18.14
N VAL A 44 12.67 -2.46 -17.62
CA VAL A 44 11.32 -3.03 -17.59
C VAL A 44 10.83 -3.38 -18.98
N ASP A 45 10.31 -4.59 -19.13
CA ASP A 45 9.59 -4.99 -20.34
C ASP A 45 8.21 -4.33 -20.38
N LEU A 46 7.89 -3.65 -21.48
CA LEU A 46 6.59 -3.00 -21.66
C LEU A 46 5.41 -3.97 -21.60
N SER A 47 5.62 -5.26 -21.90
CA SER A 47 4.55 -6.26 -21.70
C SER A 47 4.25 -6.49 -20.22
N SER A 48 5.29 -6.45 -19.38
CA SER A 48 5.19 -6.53 -17.91
C SER A 48 4.48 -5.29 -17.35
N PHE A 49 4.83 -4.10 -17.84
CA PHE A 49 4.13 -2.86 -17.48
C PHE A 49 2.65 -2.86 -17.86
N ARG A 50 2.30 -3.24 -19.11
CA ARG A 50 0.91 -3.36 -19.56
C ARG A 50 0.11 -4.36 -18.73
N ARG A 51 0.74 -5.47 -18.34
CA ARG A 51 0.12 -6.48 -17.48
C ARG A 51 -0.17 -5.91 -16.09
N TRP A 52 0.81 -5.26 -15.46
CA TRP A 52 0.61 -4.56 -14.19
C TRP A 52 -0.53 -3.55 -14.32
N LEU A 53 -0.51 -2.66 -15.32
CA LEU A 53 -1.51 -1.62 -15.53
C LEU A 53 -2.95 -2.17 -15.59
N GLY A 54 -3.15 -3.28 -16.31
CA GLY A 54 -4.46 -3.91 -16.43
C GLY A 54 -4.93 -4.59 -15.14
N GLN A 55 -4.03 -5.27 -14.43
CA GLN A 55 -4.37 -5.92 -13.16
C GLN A 55 -4.60 -4.90 -12.05
N ASP A 56 -3.77 -3.87 -11.98
CA ASP A 56 -3.84 -2.82 -10.97
C ASP A 56 -5.11 -1.98 -11.10
N TYR A 57 -5.59 -1.76 -12.33
CA TYR A 57 -6.92 -1.19 -12.54
C TYR A 57 -8.04 -2.02 -11.90
N ILE A 58 -7.97 -3.36 -11.93
CA ILE A 58 -8.95 -4.23 -11.25
C ILE A 58 -8.81 -4.09 -9.75
N PHE A 59 -7.57 -4.12 -9.24
CA PHE A 59 -7.29 -3.99 -7.81
C PHE A 59 -7.84 -2.68 -7.24
N VAL A 60 -7.56 -1.53 -7.89
CA VAL A 60 -8.03 -0.21 -7.43
C VAL A 60 -9.56 -0.15 -7.37
N ARG A 61 -10.27 -0.83 -8.28
CA ARG A 61 -11.75 -0.89 -8.22
C ARG A 61 -12.26 -1.63 -6.99
N GLU A 62 -11.55 -2.67 -6.55
CA GLU A 62 -11.86 -3.42 -5.33
C GLU A 62 -11.30 -2.73 -4.06
N PHE A 63 -10.29 -1.87 -4.23
CA PHE A 63 -9.74 -1.04 -3.15
C PHE A 63 -10.70 0.07 -2.73
N VAL A 64 -11.45 0.67 -3.66
CA VAL A 64 -12.47 1.70 -3.36
C VAL A 64 -13.47 1.28 -2.27
N PRO A 65 -14.18 0.14 -2.37
CA PRO A 65 -15.10 -0.28 -1.30
C PRO A 65 -14.39 -0.62 0.00
N PHE A 66 -13.15 -1.11 -0.04
CA PHE A 66 -12.33 -1.29 1.16
C PHE A 66 -12.07 0.05 1.86
N VAL A 67 -11.55 1.05 1.16
CA VAL A 67 -11.28 2.39 1.74
C VAL A 67 -12.58 3.04 2.25
N ALA A 68 -13.70 2.87 1.55
CA ALA A 68 -15.01 3.32 2.04
C ALA A 68 -15.42 2.60 3.34
N SER A 69 -15.12 1.31 3.49
CA SER A 69 -15.32 0.58 4.75
C SER A 69 -14.42 1.13 5.87
N VAL A 70 -13.14 1.41 5.58
CA VAL A 70 -12.22 2.04 6.56
C VAL A 70 -12.74 3.41 7.00
N LEU A 71 -13.27 4.21 6.08
CA LEU A 71 -13.88 5.51 6.38
C LEU A 71 -15.08 5.35 7.33
N LEU A 72 -15.96 4.39 7.06
CA LEU A 72 -17.13 4.10 7.90
C LEU A 72 -16.75 3.57 9.29
N LYS A 73 -15.70 2.75 9.38
CA LYS A 73 -15.14 2.27 10.66
C LYS A 73 -14.51 3.42 11.44
N GLY A 74 -13.70 4.25 10.78
CA GLY A 74 -13.08 5.44 11.39
C GLY A 74 -14.11 6.42 11.93
N TRP A 75 -15.20 6.66 11.19
CA TRP A 75 -16.30 7.50 11.68
C TRP A 75 -17.00 6.95 12.94
N LYS A 76 -17.05 5.61 13.12
CA LYS A 76 -17.71 4.97 14.27
C LYS A 76 -16.80 4.76 15.47
N GLU A 77 -15.54 4.42 15.22
CA GLU A 77 -14.62 3.85 16.19
C GLU A 77 -13.43 4.76 16.52
N SER A 78 -13.13 5.78 15.69
CA SER A 78 -12.00 6.67 15.96
C SER A 78 -12.31 7.71 17.03
N ASP A 79 -11.34 7.95 17.89
CA ASP A 79 -11.34 9.05 18.87
C ASP A 79 -10.94 10.41 18.25
N SER A 80 -10.68 10.48 16.93
CA SER A 80 -10.15 11.66 16.22
C SER A 80 -10.91 11.92 14.93
N GLU A 81 -11.62 13.06 14.86
CA GLU A 81 -12.33 13.49 13.64
C GLU A 81 -11.40 13.70 12.44
N MET A 82 -10.13 14.06 12.70
CA MET A 82 -9.11 14.25 11.66
C MET A 82 -8.82 12.98 10.86
N ASP A 83 -9.06 11.80 11.44
CA ASP A 83 -8.83 10.53 10.75
C ASP A 83 -9.77 10.38 9.56
N VAL A 84 -11.02 10.77 9.74
CA VAL A 84 -12.05 10.73 8.71
C VAL A 84 -11.67 11.65 7.56
N GLU A 85 -11.13 12.84 7.84
CA GLU A 85 -10.66 13.77 6.81
C GLU A 85 -9.48 13.19 6.00
N VAL A 86 -8.50 12.57 6.67
CA VAL A 86 -7.37 11.91 6.00
C VAL A 86 -7.85 10.77 5.11
N ILE A 87 -8.70 9.88 5.61
CA ILE A 87 -9.22 8.75 4.83
C ILE A 87 -10.07 9.24 3.65
N LEU A 88 -10.89 10.27 3.87
CA LEU A 88 -11.71 10.89 2.82
C LEU A 88 -10.84 11.50 1.70
N GLY A 89 -9.71 12.12 2.05
CA GLY A 89 -8.74 12.64 1.07
C GLY A 89 -8.16 11.56 0.16
N GLY A 90 -7.85 10.38 0.71
CA GLY A 90 -7.45 9.21 -0.08
C GLY A 90 -8.54 8.74 -1.02
N MET A 91 -9.77 8.61 -0.51
CA MET A 91 -10.92 8.18 -1.31
C MET A 91 -11.24 9.15 -2.47
N ALA A 92 -11.09 10.45 -2.25
CA ALA A 92 -11.21 11.45 -3.31
C ALA A 92 -10.14 11.24 -4.41
N SER A 93 -8.91 10.94 -4.00
CA SER A 93 -7.78 10.69 -4.93
C SER A 93 -7.99 9.42 -5.78
N LEU A 94 -8.71 8.42 -5.28
CA LEU A 94 -9.07 7.22 -6.04
C LEU A 94 -9.97 7.51 -7.26
N HIS A 95 -10.78 8.58 -7.23
CA HIS A 95 -11.54 8.99 -8.42
C HIS A 95 -10.63 9.42 -9.56
N ASP A 96 -9.64 10.25 -9.24
CA ASP A 96 -8.62 10.71 -10.19
C ASP A 96 -7.74 9.54 -10.65
N GLU A 97 -7.51 8.56 -9.78
CA GLU A 97 -6.81 7.31 -10.09
C GLU A 97 -7.49 6.49 -11.16
N LEU A 98 -8.76 6.18 -10.96
CA LEU A 98 -9.54 5.42 -11.95
C LEU A 98 -9.59 6.14 -13.30
N SER A 99 -9.60 7.47 -13.29
CA SER A 99 -9.54 8.29 -14.50
C SER A 99 -8.16 8.23 -15.16
N TRP A 100 -7.09 8.22 -14.37
CA TRP A 100 -5.71 8.05 -14.84
C TRP A 100 -5.49 6.67 -15.47
N PHE A 101 -5.94 5.59 -14.83
CA PHE A 101 -5.81 4.23 -15.38
C PHE A 101 -6.49 4.08 -16.75
N LYS A 102 -7.68 4.69 -16.94
CA LYS A 102 -8.37 4.67 -18.25
C LYS A 102 -7.58 5.40 -19.34
N LYS A 103 -6.93 6.51 -18.99
CA LYS A 103 -6.08 7.28 -19.92
C LYS A 103 -4.83 6.51 -20.28
N GLU A 104 -4.11 5.96 -19.30
CA GLU A 104 -2.93 5.15 -19.56
C GLU A 104 -3.28 3.88 -20.34
N ALA A 105 -4.38 3.21 -20.01
CA ALA A 105 -4.81 2.03 -20.77
C ALA A 105 -5.05 2.34 -22.24
N SER A 106 -5.62 3.53 -22.55
CA SER A 106 -5.79 3.99 -23.93
C SER A 106 -4.45 4.29 -24.60
N LYS A 107 -3.52 4.94 -23.89
CA LYS A 107 -2.16 5.24 -24.40
C LYS A 107 -1.35 3.97 -24.68
N TRP A 108 -1.51 2.94 -23.87
CA TRP A 108 -0.72 1.71 -23.94
C TRP A 108 -1.40 0.56 -24.71
N ASP A 109 -2.57 0.81 -25.31
CA ASP A 109 -3.40 -0.17 -26.02
C ASP A 109 -3.79 -1.38 -25.14
N VAL A 110 -4.17 -1.10 -23.89
CA VAL A 110 -4.65 -2.10 -22.92
C VAL A 110 -6.18 -2.06 -22.86
N GLN A 111 -6.82 -3.15 -23.28
CA GLN A 111 -8.28 -3.29 -23.22
C GLN A 111 -8.73 -3.70 -21.82
N LEU A 112 -8.97 -2.72 -20.93
CA LEU A 112 -9.34 -2.95 -19.52
C LEU A 112 -10.51 -3.93 -19.34
N ALA A 113 -11.53 -3.87 -20.21
CA ALA A 113 -12.70 -4.76 -20.13
C ALA A 113 -12.40 -6.23 -20.48
N ALA A 114 -11.29 -6.50 -21.16
CA ALA A 114 -10.87 -7.84 -21.55
C ALA A 114 -9.86 -8.47 -20.58
N ILE A 115 -9.40 -7.71 -19.56
CA ILE A 115 -8.42 -8.21 -18.59
C ILE A 115 -9.08 -9.23 -17.66
N VAL A 116 -8.52 -10.43 -17.62
CA VAL A 116 -8.90 -11.47 -16.67
C VAL A 116 -8.03 -11.32 -15.41
N PRO A 117 -8.61 -11.17 -14.21
CA PRO A 117 -7.83 -11.06 -12.98
C PRO A 117 -7.06 -12.35 -12.73
N GLN A 118 -5.75 -12.23 -12.54
CA GLN A 118 -4.88 -13.37 -12.22
C GLN A 118 -5.08 -13.82 -10.78
N ARG A 119 -4.51 -15.00 -10.44
CA ARG A 119 -4.66 -15.58 -9.10
C ARG A 119 -4.20 -14.60 -8.00
N ALA A 120 -3.01 -14.02 -8.13
CA ALA A 120 -2.50 -13.07 -7.14
C ALA A 120 -3.45 -11.88 -6.93
N ASN A 121 -4.01 -11.32 -8.01
CA ASN A 121 -4.98 -10.23 -7.96
C ASN A 121 -6.28 -10.67 -7.27
N ARG A 122 -6.85 -11.83 -7.63
CA ARG A 122 -8.08 -12.35 -7.00
C ARG A 122 -7.89 -12.64 -5.51
N ASP A 123 -6.77 -13.25 -5.15
CA ASP A 123 -6.44 -13.58 -3.76
C ASP A 123 -6.32 -12.29 -2.94
N TYR A 124 -5.71 -11.24 -3.51
CA TYR A 124 -5.62 -9.93 -2.86
C TYR A 124 -6.98 -9.23 -2.73
N CYS A 125 -7.80 -9.23 -3.80
CA CYS A 125 -9.14 -8.65 -3.74
C CYS A 125 -10.02 -9.39 -2.70
N SER A 126 -9.89 -10.72 -2.58
CA SER A 126 -10.58 -11.49 -1.54
C SER A 126 -10.14 -11.10 -0.14
N PHE A 127 -8.85 -10.81 0.07
CA PHE A 127 -8.35 -10.26 1.33
C PHE A 127 -8.99 -8.90 1.62
N LEU A 128 -9.03 -7.98 0.65
CA LEU A 128 -9.68 -6.67 0.81
C LEU A 128 -11.17 -6.80 1.17
N HIS A 129 -11.88 -7.72 0.52
CA HIS A 129 -13.29 -7.99 0.83
C HIS A 129 -13.47 -8.50 2.26
N GLY A 130 -12.63 -9.43 2.72
CA GLY A 130 -12.65 -9.89 4.12
C GLY A 130 -12.37 -8.76 5.11
N MET A 131 -11.50 -7.81 4.75
CA MET A 131 -11.24 -6.63 5.58
C MET A 131 -12.43 -5.66 5.68
N THR A 132 -13.44 -5.80 4.84
CA THR A 132 -14.67 -4.98 4.91
C THR A 132 -15.68 -5.46 5.94
N ASP A 133 -15.53 -6.68 6.48
CA ASP A 133 -16.48 -7.27 7.42
C ASP A 133 -16.65 -6.41 8.68
N SER A 134 -17.87 -6.39 9.24
CA SER A 134 -18.19 -5.61 10.44
C SER A 134 -17.34 -6.00 11.65
N GLU A 135 -16.90 -7.25 11.71
CA GLU A 135 -16.12 -7.81 12.81
C GLU A 135 -14.63 -7.42 12.77
N VAL A 136 -14.16 -6.79 11.69
CA VAL A 136 -12.78 -6.32 11.58
C VAL A 136 -12.64 -4.99 12.32
N ASP A 137 -11.76 -4.96 13.31
CA ASP A 137 -11.46 -3.76 14.10
C ASP A 137 -10.93 -2.62 13.21
N TYR A 138 -11.33 -1.37 13.48
CA TYR A 138 -10.82 -0.19 12.76
C TYR A 138 -9.28 -0.15 12.74
N THR A 139 -8.63 -0.44 13.88
CA THR A 139 -7.16 -0.48 13.98
C THR A 139 -6.53 -1.47 12.99
N THR A 140 -7.12 -2.65 12.80
CA THR A 140 -6.61 -3.64 11.85
C THR A 140 -6.81 -3.16 10.41
N ALA A 141 -7.95 -2.55 10.12
CA ALA A 141 -8.26 -2.02 8.79
C ALA A 141 -7.37 -0.84 8.40
N ILE A 142 -7.12 0.13 9.30
CA ILE A 142 -6.26 1.28 9.03
C ILE A 142 -4.79 0.88 8.89
N VAL A 143 -4.33 -0.16 9.60
CA VAL A 143 -2.98 -0.72 9.41
C VAL A 143 -2.84 -1.34 8.03
N ALA A 144 -3.82 -2.13 7.57
CA ALA A 144 -3.79 -2.68 6.22
C ALA A 144 -3.81 -1.57 5.17
N PHE A 145 -4.65 -0.55 5.35
CA PHE A 145 -4.72 0.60 4.45
C PHE A 145 -3.39 1.36 4.35
N TRP A 146 -2.80 1.72 5.51
CA TRP A 146 -1.49 2.36 5.57
C TRP A 146 -0.41 1.52 4.86
N ALA A 147 -0.39 0.21 5.09
CA ALA A 147 0.63 -0.67 4.54
C ALA A 147 0.55 -0.74 3.00
N ILE A 148 -0.66 -0.83 2.43
CA ILE A 148 -0.89 -0.85 0.98
C ILE A 148 -0.34 0.44 0.34
N GLU A 149 -0.78 1.60 0.84
CA GLU A 149 -0.38 2.89 0.29
C GLU A 149 1.13 3.12 0.42
N THR A 150 1.72 2.73 1.56
CA THR A 150 3.16 2.89 1.81
C THR A 150 4.01 2.01 0.88
N VAL A 151 3.57 0.78 0.58
CA VAL A 151 4.31 -0.08 -0.35
C VAL A 151 4.39 0.55 -1.74
N TYR A 152 3.29 1.12 -2.23
CA TYR A 152 3.29 1.84 -3.51
C TYR A 152 4.15 3.10 -3.44
N GLN A 153 4.02 3.89 -2.37
CA GLN A 153 4.77 5.12 -2.19
C GLN A 153 6.29 4.87 -2.22
N GLU A 154 6.77 3.94 -1.39
CA GLU A 154 8.19 3.63 -1.34
C GLU A 154 8.67 3.03 -2.65
N SER A 155 7.90 2.12 -3.25
CA SER A 155 8.26 1.49 -4.53
C SER A 155 8.50 2.52 -5.63
N PHE A 156 7.54 3.42 -5.84
CA PHE A 156 7.62 4.40 -6.92
C PHE A 156 8.54 5.60 -6.60
N ALA A 157 8.76 5.90 -5.31
CA ALA A 157 9.77 6.89 -4.92
C ALA A 157 11.19 6.47 -5.38
N LEU A 158 11.52 5.17 -5.35
CA LEU A 158 12.80 4.66 -5.86
C LEU A 158 13.02 4.98 -7.34
N CYS A 159 11.95 5.03 -8.13
CA CYS A 159 11.99 5.35 -9.55
C CYS A 159 12.22 6.85 -9.82
N LEU A 160 12.13 7.70 -8.80
CA LEU A 160 12.33 9.14 -8.88
C LEU A 160 13.61 9.61 -8.18
N GLU A 161 14.28 8.72 -7.44
CA GLU A 161 15.56 9.02 -6.80
C GLU A 161 16.67 9.37 -7.79
N ASP A 162 17.65 10.13 -7.30
CA ASP A 162 18.90 10.40 -8.01
C ASP A 162 19.58 9.09 -8.45
N GLY A 163 20.00 9.05 -9.72
CA GLY A 163 20.61 7.86 -10.32
C GLY A 163 19.61 6.85 -10.90
N SER A 164 18.30 7.12 -10.85
CA SER A 164 17.33 6.36 -11.63
C SER A 164 17.52 6.59 -13.14
N SER A 165 17.23 5.55 -13.93
CA SER A 165 17.16 5.56 -15.39
C SER A 165 15.73 5.28 -15.86
N THR A 166 14.75 5.74 -15.09
CA THR A 166 13.32 5.52 -15.35
C THR A 166 12.95 6.04 -16.75
N PRO A 167 12.29 5.23 -17.60
CA PRO A 167 11.92 5.66 -18.94
C PRO A 167 10.99 6.87 -18.91
N ALA A 168 11.21 7.84 -19.80
CA ALA A 168 10.46 9.10 -19.82
C ALA A 168 8.93 8.88 -19.90
N GLU A 169 8.50 7.87 -20.65
CA GLU A 169 7.10 7.45 -20.80
C GLU A 169 6.44 6.89 -19.52
N LEU A 170 7.25 6.45 -18.55
CA LEU A 170 6.83 5.91 -17.25
C LEU A 170 7.03 6.89 -16.08
N LEU A 171 7.72 8.01 -16.28
CA LEU A 171 7.90 9.02 -15.23
C LEU A 171 6.57 9.52 -14.67
N GLY A 172 5.58 9.79 -15.53
CA GLY A 172 4.25 10.21 -15.07
C GLY A 172 3.52 9.15 -14.24
N THR A 173 3.85 7.88 -14.41
CA THR A 173 3.35 6.79 -13.56
C THR A 173 4.06 6.83 -12.20
N CYS A 174 5.39 6.95 -12.21
CA CYS A 174 6.18 6.99 -10.99
C CYS A 174 5.86 8.22 -10.14
N GLU A 175 5.65 9.38 -10.76
CA GLU A 175 5.24 10.62 -10.09
C GLU A 175 3.87 10.51 -9.39
N ARG A 176 3.00 9.59 -9.81
CA ARG A 176 1.68 9.44 -9.17
C ARG A 176 1.78 9.02 -7.71
N TRP A 177 2.63 8.05 -7.42
CA TRP A 177 2.81 7.49 -6.07
C TRP A 177 4.19 7.82 -5.46
N GLY A 178 5.19 8.18 -6.26
CA GLY A 178 6.53 8.50 -5.77
C GLY A 178 6.71 9.94 -5.29
N ASN A 179 5.74 10.83 -5.55
CA ASN A 179 5.88 12.25 -5.19
C ASN A 179 5.80 12.49 -3.67
N ALA A 180 6.34 13.63 -3.22
CA ALA A 180 6.39 14.00 -1.81
C ALA A 180 5.00 14.20 -1.16
N GLY A 181 3.99 14.63 -1.92
CA GLY A 181 2.62 14.80 -1.42
C GLY A 181 2.00 13.46 -1.03
N PHE A 182 2.16 12.43 -1.86
CA PHE A 182 1.72 11.08 -1.51
C PHE A 182 2.54 10.47 -0.37
N GLY A 183 3.84 10.81 -0.28
CA GLY A 183 4.67 10.50 0.91
C GLY A 183 4.10 11.08 2.21
N GLN A 184 3.69 12.35 2.20
CA GLN A 184 3.06 12.99 3.36
C GLN A 184 1.70 12.37 3.70
N TYR A 185 0.94 11.95 2.69
CA TYR A 185 -0.32 11.24 2.88
C TYR A 185 -0.10 9.88 3.59
N CYS A 186 0.85 9.08 3.10
CA CYS A 186 1.21 7.80 3.73
C CYS A 186 1.71 7.97 5.17
N GLN A 187 2.47 9.04 5.44
CA GLN A 187 2.89 9.38 6.80
C GLN A 187 1.69 9.73 7.70
N SER A 188 0.68 10.43 7.18
CA SER A 188 -0.54 10.74 7.94
C SER A 188 -1.31 9.46 8.29
N LEU A 189 -1.44 8.52 7.35
CA LEU A 189 -2.03 7.20 7.62
C LEU A 189 -1.23 6.41 8.66
N ARG A 190 0.11 6.48 8.58
CA ARG A 190 1.01 5.84 9.55
C ARG A 190 0.77 6.37 10.96
N ASP A 191 0.64 7.69 11.11
CA ASP A 191 0.45 8.32 12.41
C ASP A 191 -0.90 7.93 13.03
N ILE A 192 -1.95 7.83 12.20
CA ILE A 192 -3.26 7.31 12.62
C ILE A 192 -3.12 5.85 13.08
N ALA A 193 -2.50 5.00 12.26
CA ALA A 193 -2.33 3.58 12.58
C ALA A 193 -1.52 3.38 13.87
N GLU A 194 -0.40 4.10 14.05
CA GLU A 194 0.43 4.03 15.25
C GLU A 194 -0.36 4.45 16.50
N ARG A 195 -1.14 5.53 16.42
CA ARG A 195 -2.01 5.96 17.55
C ARG A 195 -3.07 4.92 17.87
N CYS A 196 -3.70 4.31 16.86
CA CYS A 196 -4.69 3.25 17.06
C CYS A 196 -4.08 2.01 17.70
N LEU A 197 -2.83 1.66 17.33
CA LEU A 197 -2.09 0.53 17.91
C LEU A 197 -1.73 0.77 19.38
N GLN A 198 -1.38 2.00 19.76
CA GLN A 198 -1.07 2.35 21.16
C GLN A 198 -2.24 2.11 22.13
N ASN A 199 -3.47 2.21 21.64
CA ASN A 199 -4.69 2.01 22.42
C ASN A 199 -5.33 0.62 22.22
N ALA A 200 -4.74 -0.22 21.37
CA ALA A 200 -5.31 -1.50 20.99
C ALA A 200 -5.12 -2.59 22.06
N SER A 201 -6.09 -3.51 22.14
CA SER A 201 -5.93 -4.73 22.94
C SER A 201 -4.88 -5.67 22.32
N ALA A 202 -4.37 -6.62 23.12
CA ALA A 202 -3.38 -7.58 22.63
C ALA A 202 -3.89 -8.44 21.44
N ASP A 203 -5.19 -8.74 21.38
CA ASP A 203 -5.76 -9.48 20.25
C ASP A 203 -5.80 -8.62 18.99
N VAL A 204 -6.18 -7.34 19.11
CA VAL A 204 -6.20 -6.40 17.98
C VAL A 204 -4.79 -6.14 17.48
N LEU A 205 -3.80 -6.00 18.36
CA LEU A 205 -2.38 -5.88 17.99
C LEU A 205 -1.92 -7.09 17.17
N ARG A 206 -2.27 -8.32 17.60
CA ARG A 206 -1.94 -9.56 16.88
C ARG A 206 -2.60 -9.58 15.49
N LYS A 207 -3.90 -9.28 15.40
CA LYS A 207 -4.63 -9.22 14.13
C LYS A 207 -4.07 -8.15 13.18
N ALA A 208 -3.72 -6.99 13.70
CA ALA A 208 -3.15 -5.90 12.93
C ALA A 208 -1.74 -6.24 12.39
N GLU A 209 -0.89 -6.89 13.19
CA GLU A 209 0.41 -7.39 12.70
C GLU A 209 0.22 -8.46 11.63
N GLU A 210 -0.75 -9.37 11.82
CA GLU A 210 -1.09 -10.41 10.84
C GLU A 210 -1.56 -9.79 9.52
N ALA A 211 -2.46 -8.79 9.56
CA ALA A 211 -2.91 -8.05 8.39
C ALA A 211 -1.76 -7.30 7.69
N PHE A 212 -0.86 -6.66 8.45
CA PHE A 212 0.35 -6.04 7.91
C PHE A 212 1.19 -7.06 7.13
N THR A 213 1.45 -8.24 7.71
CA THR A 213 2.23 -9.27 7.02
C THR A 213 1.52 -9.85 5.79
N GLN A 214 0.19 -10.02 5.83
CA GLN A 214 -0.60 -10.47 4.69
C GLN A 214 -0.54 -9.46 3.54
N VAL A 215 -0.63 -8.16 3.83
CA VAL A 215 -0.45 -7.10 2.82
C VAL A 215 0.91 -7.25 2.12
N LEU A 216 2.01 -7.38 2.87
CA LEU A 216 3.34 -7.53 2.26
C LEU A 216 3.44 -8.78 1.36
N GLU A 217 2.83 -9.89 1.77
CA GLU A 217 2.79 -11.12 0.96
C GLU A 217 1.96 -10.94 -0.31
N HIS A 218 0.81 -10.29 -0.21
CA HIS A 218 -0.04 -9.98 -1.35
C HIS A 218 0.66 -9.05 -2.34
N GLU A 219 1.33 -8.00 -1.86
CA GLU A 219 2.13 -7.07 -2.67
C GLU A 219 3.23 -7.81 -3.44
N VAL A 220 4.03 -8.64 -2.76
CA VAL A 220 5.06 -9.46 -3.43
C VAL A 220 4.46 -10.34 -4.52
N ASN A 221 3.34 -11.01 -4.25
CA ASN A 221 2.67 -11.85 -5.25
C ASN A 221 2.10 -11.03 -6.42
N PHE A 222 1.63 -9.81 -6.14
CA PHE A 222 1.13 -8.87 -7.14
C PHE A 222 2.26 -8.39 -8.07
N TRP A 223 3.42 -8.08 -7.51
CA TRP A 223 4.60 -7.75 -8.31
C TRP A 223 5.11 -8.94 -9.11
N ASN A 224 5.07 -10.15 -8.54
CA ASN A 224 5.47 -11.37 -9.23
C ASN A 224 4.64 -11.65 -10.47
N MET A 225 3.31 -11.48 -10.43
CA MET A 225 2.47 -11.70 -11.61
C MET A 225 2.75 -10.69 -12.73
N SER A 226 3.33 -9.54 -12.40
CA SER A 226 3.69 -8.49 -13.35
C SER A 226 5.04 -8.77 -14.01
N ASN A 227 5.95 -9.45 -13.30
CA ASN A 227 7.26 -9.82 -13.81
C ASN A 227 7.15 -10.94 -14.86
N HIS A 228 7.95 -10.86 -15.93
CA HIS A 228 8.04 -11.95 -16.89
C HIS A 228 8.82 -13.11 -16.25
N ASP A 229 8.21 -14.28 -16.11
CA ASP A 229 8.95 -15.49 -15.79
C ASP A 229 10.00 -15.70 -16.89
N MET A 230 11.29 -15.69 -16.54
CA MET A 230 12.28 -16.31 -17.41
C MET A 230 11.85 -17.76 -17.55
N VAL A 231 11.44 -18.15 -18.76
CA VAL A 231 11.16 -19.52 -19.14
C VAL A 231 12.23 -20.40 -18.50
N LYS A 232 11.85 -21.28 -17.58
CA LYS A 232 12.72 -22.38 -17.15
C LYS A 232 12.98 -23.20 -18.41
N ILE A 233 14.11 -22.98 -19.06
CA ILE A 233 14.64 -23.90 -20.04
C ILE A 233 14.93 -25.17 -19.25
N SER A 234 14.15 -26.20 -19.56
CA SER A 234 14.23 -27.57 -19.05
C SER A 234 15.62 -28.16 -19.21
#